data_AF-S8DNJ2-F1
#
_entry.id   AF-S8DNJ2-F1
#
_cell.length_a   1.000
_cell.length_b   1.000
_cell.length_c   1.000
_cell.angle_alpha   90.00
_cell.angle_beta   90.00
_cell.angle_gamma   90.00
#
_symmetry.space_group_name_H-M   'P 1'
#
loop_
_entity.id
_entity.type
_entity.pdbx_description
1 polymer ?
#
loop_
_entity_poly.entity_id
_entity_poly.type
_entity_poly.pdbx_seq_one_letter_code
_entity_poly.pdbx_strand_id
1 'polypeptide(L)' 'DERSILGDNDVDDVHWLCSLSESEIDLLIALKSVIKNCAEATGQHDLASKFNLRMVR' A
#
# COMPACT_ATOMS: atom_id res chain seq x y z
N ASP A 1 -10.07 -1.23 20.23
CA ASP A 1 -9.91 0.13 19.69
C ASP A 1 -9.86 0.08 18.17
N GLU A 2 -10.62 0.92 17.46
CA GLU A 2 -10.70 0.93 15.98
C GLU A 2 -9.33 1.08 15.29
N ARG A 3 -8.36 1.74 15.95
CA ARG A 3 -6.97 1.83 15.52
C ARG A 3 -6.24 0.50 15.41
N SER A 4 -6.62 -0.52 16.19
CA SER A 4 -5.94 -1.83 16.12
C SER A 4 -6.31 -2.62 14.86
N ILE A 5 -7.41 -2.25 14.18
CA ILE A 5 -7.91 -2.96 13.00
C ILE A 5 -7.38 -2.32 11.71
N LEU A 6 -7.31 -0.98 11.68
CA LEU A 6 -6.95 -0.21 10.48
C LEU A 6 -5.44 0.06 10.33
N GLY A 7 -4.66 -0.16 11.39
CA GLY A 7 -3.24 0.17 11.41
C GLY A 7 -3.03 1.68 11.26
N ASP A 8 -2.16 2.06 10.33
CA ASP A 8 -1.81 3.47 10.04
C ASP A 8 -2.75 4.15 9.02
N ASN A 9 -3.82 3.45 8.60
CA ASN A 9 -4.78 3.94 7.62
C ASN A 9 -6.01 4.55 8.30
N ASP A 10 -6.64 5.53 7.64
CA ASP A 10 -7.92 6.09 8.07
C ASP A 10 -9.10 5.38 7.38
N VAL A 11 -10.33 5.62 7.88
CA VAL A 11 -11.58 5.09 7.33
C VAL A 11 -11.74 5.46 5.85
N ASP A 12 -11.35 6.67 5.46
CA ASP A 12 -11.39 7.12 4.06
C ASP A 12 -10.47 6.31 3.15
N ASP A 13 -9.33 5.83 3.65
CA ASP A 13 -8.40 5.02 2.87
C ASP A 13 -8.97 3.63 2.61
N VAL A 14 -9.69 3.06 3.59
CA VAL A 14 -10.44 1.81 3.41
C VAL A 14 -11.62 2.00 2.46
N HIS A 15 -12.37 3.10 2.61
CA HIS A 15 -13.47 3.41 1.70
C HIS A 15 -12.99 3.56 0.25
N TRP A 16 -11.86 4.25 0.04
CA TRP A 16 -11.22 4.33 -1.27
C TRP A 16 -10.79 2.95 -1.79
N LEU A 17 -10.13 2.13 -0.98
CA LEU A 17 -9.72 0.78 -1.37
C LEU A 17 -10.92 -0.08 -1.79
N CYS A 18 -12.04 0.02 -1.06
CA CYS A 18 -13.30 -0.67 -1.38
C CYS A 18 -14.01 -0.14 -2.63
N SER A 19 -13.62 1.04 -3.13
CA SER A 19 -14.18 1.62 -4.37
C SER A 19 -13.48 1.12 -5.64
N LEU A 20 -12.34 0.44 -5.50
CA LEU A 20 -11.54 -0.06 -6.62
C LEU A 20 -12.14 -1.35 -7.21
N SER A 21 -11.96 -1.52 -8.52
CA SER A 21 -12.19 -2.79 -9.20
C SER A 21 -11.11 -3.81 -8.88
N GLU A 22 -11.39 -5.10 -9.15
CA GLU A 22 -10.43 -6.20 -8.96
C GLU A 22 -9.12 -5.95 -9.71
N SER A 23 -9.19 -5.48 -10.96
CA SER A 23 -7.99 -5.19 -11.76
C SER A 23 -7.15 -4.02 -11.22
N GLU A 24 -7.80 -3.03 -10.59
CA GLU A 24 -7.10 -1.94 -9.92
C GLU A 24 -6.43 -2.43 -8.63
N ILE A 25 -7.08 -3.32 -7.87
CA ILE A 25 -6.48 -3.96 -6.70
C ILE A 25 -5.27 -4.82 -7.11
N ASP A 26 -5.38 -5.61 -8.17
CA ASP A 26 -4.27 -6.40 -8.71
C ASP A 26 -3.09 -5.52 -9.13
N LEU A 27 -3.36 -4.37 -9.76
CA LEU A 27 -2.35 -3.38 -10.12
C LEU A 27 -1.63 -2.85 -8.87
N LEU A 28 -2.36 -2.53 -7.80
CA LEU A 28 -1.76 -2.07 -6.54
C LEU A 28 -0.85 -3.13 -5.91
N ILE A 29 -1.25 -4.41 -5.97
CA ILE A 29 -0.44 -5.54 -5.47
C ILE A 29 0.84 -5.70 -6.29
N ALA A 30 0.72 -5.64 -7.62
CA ALA A 30 1.87 -5.70 -8.52
C ALA A 30 2.83 -4.53 -8.30
N LEU A 31 2.31 -3.32 -8.16
CA LEU A 31 3.10 -2.11 -7.91
C LEU A 31 3.87 -2.21 -6.59
N LYS A 32 3.22 -2.67 -5.52
CA LYS A 32 3.88 -2.90 -4.22
C LYS A 32 5.05 -3.88 -4.35
N SER A 33 4.87 -4.94 -5.14
CA SER A 33 5.91 -5.94 -5.39
C SER A 33 7.10 -5.36 -6.16
N VAL A 34 6.84 -4.54 -7.19
CA VAL A 34 7.89 -3.85 -7.96
C VAL A 34 8.67 -2.90 -7.07
N ILE A 35 8.00 -2.07 -6.26
CA ILE A 35 8.66 -1.13 -5.36
C ILE A 35 9.53 -1.86 -4.35
N LYS A 36 9.04 -2.96 -3.77
CA LYS A 36 9.82 -3.81 -2.87
C LYS A 36 11.08 -4.34 -3.55
N ASN A 37 10.95 -4.90 -4.75
CA ASN A 37 12.10 -5.42 -5.50
C ASN A 37 13.10 -4.31 -5.86
N CYS A 38 12.61 -3.12 -6.23
CA CYS A 38 13.46 -1.96 -6.49
C CYS A 38 14.22 -1.51 -5.23
N ALA A 39 13.55 -1.44 -4.09
CA ALA A 39 14.15 -1.08 -2.82
C ALA A 39 15.24 -2.09 -2.37
N GLU A 40 15.00 -3.39 -2.57
CA GLU A 40 16.00 -4.43 -2.34
C GLU A 40 17.19 -4.28 -3.29
N ALA A 41 16.94 -4.02 -4.58
CA ALA A 41 17.99 -3.84 -5.58
C ALA A 41 18.85 -2.59 -5.35
N THR A 42 18.28 -1.51 -4.81
CA THR A 42 19.00 -0.25 -4.53
C THR A 42 19.57 -0.18 -3.11
N GLY A 43 19.39 -1.22 -2.29
CA GLY A 43 19.81 -1.23 -0.88
C GLY A 43 18.99 -0.29 0.01
N GLN A 44 17.84 0.20 -0.47
CA GLN A 44 16.94 1.11 0.23
C GLN A 44 15.78 0.36 0.91
N HIS A 45 16.12 -0.62 1.76
CA HIS A 45 15.13 -1.48 2.43
C HIS A 45 14.07 -0.70 3.22
N ASP A 46 14.43 0.48 3.74
CA ASP A 46 13.54 1.37 4.49
C ASP A 46 12.45 2.01 3.62
N LEU A 47 12.64 2.08 2.30
CA LEU A 47 11.65 2.61 1.37
C LEU A 47 10.51 1.62 1.13
N ALA A 48 10.80 0.31 1.15
CA ALA A 48 9.78 -0.73 1.02
C ALA A 48 8.85 -0.80 2.24
N SER A 49 9.35 -0.49 3.43
CA SER A 49 8.54 -0.50 4.66
C SER A 49 7.58 0.68 4.77
N LYS A 50 7.85 1.77 4.04
CA LYS A 50 7.05 3.00 4.05
C LYS A 50 5.90 3.00 3.05
N PHE A 51 5.80 2.01 2.17
CA PHE A 51 4.73 1.92 1.20
C PHE A 51 3.37 1.73 1.90
N ASN A 52 2.52 2.76 1.86
CA ASN A 52 1.18 2.77 2.43
C ASN A 52 0.15 3.26 1.41
N LEU A 53 -1.14 3.07 1.71
CA LEU A 53 -2.23 3.46 0.79
C LEU A 53 -2.23 4.95 0.47
N ARG A 54 -1.78 5.79 1.41
CA ARG A 54 -1.64 7.23 1.24
C ARG A 54 -0.61 7.63 0.19
N MET A 55 0.36 6.76 -0.15
CA MET A 55 1.31 7.01 -1.24
C MET A 55 0.71 6.76 -2.63
N VAL A 56 -0.41 6.05 -2.71
CA VAL A 56 -1.04 5.66 -3.98
C VAL A 56 -2.37 6.37 -4.23
N ARG A 57 -3.03 6.83 -3.17
CA ARG A 57 -4.22 7.69 -3.23
C ARG A 57 -3.92 9.09 -3.76
#